data_AF-A0A3C0LA97-F1
#
_entry.id   AF-A0A3C0LA97-F1
#
_cell.length_a   1.000
_cell.length_b   1.000
_cell.length_c   1.000
_cell.angle_alpha   90.00
_cell.angle_beta   90.00
_cell.angle_gamma   90.00
#
_symmetry.space_group_name_H-M   'P 1'
#
loop_
_entity.id
_entity.type
_entity.pdbx_description
1 polymer ?
#
loop_
_entity_poly.entity_id
_entity_poly.type
_entity_poly.pdbx_seq_one_letter_code
_entity_poly.pdbx_strand_id
1 'polypeptide(L)'
;MSYIQGEDRNQIILFPESIEEYIGKDNPVRIINEYVNQLDLKALQFCRATDQKRGRPPYHPADLLKLYLYGYLNHIRSSRRLETEERQESSIFLAG
;
A
#
# COMPACT_ATOMS: atom_id res chain seq x y z
N MET A 1 45.22 5.56 -8.28
CA MET A 1 44.33 4.71 -9.09
C MET A 1 43.05 4.55 -8.31
N SER A 2 41.99 5.27 -8.67
CA SER A 2 40.72 5.26 -7.93
C SER A 2 39.84 4.14 -8.49
N TYR A 3 39.86 2.98 -7.83
CA TYR A 3 38.90 1.91 -8.10
C TYR A 3 37.67 2.12 -7.22
N ILE A 4 36.51 1.75 -7.74
CA ILE A 4 35.25 1.77 -6.99
C ILE A 4 35.33 0.68 -5.93
N GLN A 5 35.31 1.08 -4.65
CA GLN A 5 35.23 0.15 -3.53
C GLN A 5 33.82 -0.46 -3.51
N GLY A 6 33.72 -1.78 -3.45
CA GLY A 6 32.43 -2.48 -3.33
C GLY A 6 31.79 -2.22 -1.97
N GLU A 7 30.46 -2.25 -1.93
CA GLU A 7 29.64 -2.07 -0.72
C GLU A 7 29.96 -3.17 0.33
N ASP A 8 30.00 -2.80 1.61
CA ASP A 8 30.25 -3.73 2.71
C ASP A 8 29.01 -4.61 2.95
N ARG A 9 29.19 -5.93 3.09
CA ARG A 9 28.07 -6.88 3.23
C ARG A 9 27.29 -6.70 4.55
N ASN A 10 27.83 -5.96 5.52
CA ASN A 10 27.17 -5.63 6.78
C ASN A 10 26.65 -4.17 6.81
N GLN A 11 26.64 -3.49 5.67
CA GLN A 11 26.14 -2.13 5.57
C GLN A 11 24.63 -2.09 5.84
N ILE A 12 24.26 -1.43 6.92
CA ILE A 12 22.87 -1.28 7.35
C ILE A 12 22.23 -0.18 6.51
N ILE A 13 21.41 -0.59 5.56
CA ILE A 13 20.59 0.33 4.76
C ILE A 13 19.33 0.65 5.57
N LEU A 14 19.10 1.93 5.87
CA LEU A 14 17.98 2.37 6.71
C LEU A 14 16.62 2.25 6.01
N PHE A 15 16.59 2.44 4.69
CA PHE A 15 15.41 2.29 3.83
C PHE A 15 15.83 1.74 2.45
N PRO A 16 15.04 0.85 1.82
CA PRO A 16 15.27 0.37 0.46
C PRO A 16 15.15 1.52 -0.55
N GLU A 17 15.58 1.27 -1.78
CA GLU A 17 15.57 2.28 -2.84
C GLU A 17 14.15 2.66 -3.27
N SER A 18 13.18 1.78 -3.04
CA SER A 18 11.77 2.03 -3.29
C SER A 18 10.85 1.41 -2.23
N ILE A 19 9.68 2.02 -2.02
CA ILE A 19 8.60 1.46 -1.20
C ILE A 19 8.19 0.06 -1.72
N GLU A 20 8.25 -0.14 -3.03
CA GLU A 20 7.88 -1.39 -3.70
C GLU A 20 8.80 -2.57 -3.33
N GLU A 21 10.03 -2.30 -2.88
CA GLU A 21 10.97 -3.33 -2.41
C GLU A 21 10.61 -3.88 -1.03
N TYR A 22 9.81 -3.17 -0.23
CA TYR A 22 9.26 -3.73 1.01
C TYR A 22 8.24 -4.84 0.75
N ILE A 23 7.64 -4.85 -0.44
CA ILE A 23 6.58 -5.80 -0.79
C ILE A 23 7.21 -7.00 -1.50
N GLY A 24 7.11 -8.19 -0.91
CA GLY A 24 7.54 -9.42 -1.55
C GLY A 24 6.96 -9.59 -2.97
N LYS A 25 7.72 -10.18 -3.89
CA LYS A 25 7.29 -10.37 -5.30
C LYS A 25 5.99 -11.15 -5.42
N ASP A 26 5.78 -12.11 -4.53
CA ASP A 26 4.59 -12.98 -4.49
C ASP A 26 3.51 -12.49 -3.52
N ASN A 27 3.64 -11.27 -2.97
CA ASN A 27 2.67 -10.75 -2.02
C ASN A 27 1.35 -10.43 -2.75
N PRO A 28 0.19 -10.97 -2.30
CA PRO A 28 -1.12 -10.78 -2.94
C PRO A 28 -1.52 -9.30 -3.09
N VAL A 29 -0.93 -8.43 -2.28
CA VAL A 29 -1.06 -6.98 -2.37
C VAL A 29 -0.84 -6.44 -3.79
N ARG A 30 0.16 -6.96 -4.51
CA ARG A 30 0.48 -6.48 -5.86
C ARG A 30 -0.70 -6.70 -6.81
N ILE A 31 -1.34 -7.86 -6.69
CA ILE A 31 -2.53 -8.22 -7.47
C ILE A 31 -3.71 -7.32 -7.09
N ILE A 32 -3.90 -7.06 -5.79
CA ILE A 32 -4.96 -6.17 -5.31
C ILE A 32 -4.77 -4.74 -5.85
N ASN A 33 -3.54 -4.23 -5.82
CA ASN A 33 -3.20 -2.90 -6.29
C ASN A 33 -3.48 -2.76 -7.79
N GLU A 34 -2.95 -3.67 -8.61
CA GLU A 34 -3.18 -3.69 -10.06
C GLU A 34 -4.66 -3.85 -10.41
N TYR A 35 -5.36 -4.74 -9.72
CA TYR A 35 -6.79 -4.95 -9.94
C TYR A 35 -7.59 -3.68 -9.67
N VAL A 36 -7.37 -3.01 -8.53
CA VAL A 36 -8.12 -1.80 -8.19
C VAL A 36 -7.75 -0.63 -9.10
N ASN A 37 -6.49 -0.51 -9.54
CA ASN A 37 -6.07 0.54 -10.46
C ASN A 37 -6.73 0.43 -11.84
N GLN A 38 -7.15 -0.77 -12.25
CA GLN A 38 -7.88 -1.00 -13.50
C GLN A 38 -9.40 -0.70 -13.39
N LEU A 39 -9.94 -0.51 -12.19
CA LEU A 39 -11.37 -0.26 -11.99
C LEU A 39 -11.72 1.21 -12.20
N ASP A 40 -12.78 1.47 -12.97
CA ASP A 40 -13.42 2.78 -12.99
C ASP A 40 -14.32 2.95 -11.75
N LEU A 41 -13.72 3.45 -10.68
CA LEU A 41 -14.41 3.71 -9.41
C LEU A 41 -15.54 4.73 -9.56
N LYS A 42 -15.49 5.64 -10.55
CA LYS A 42 -16.58 6.60 -10.79
C LYS A 42 -17.78 5.90 -11.42
N ALA A 43 -17.56 5.05 -12.42
CA ALA A 43 -18.61 4.23 -13.02
C ALA A 43 -19.26 3.29 -12.00
N LEU A 44 -18.45 2.75 -11.07
CA LEU A 44 -18.90 1.92 -9.95
C LEU A 44 -19.58 2.71 -8.82
N GLN A 45 -19.82 4.01 -9.00
CA GLN A 45 -20.50 4.89 -8.04
C GLN A 45 -19.76 5.07 -6.71
N PHE A 46 -18.44 4.87 -6.65
CA PHE A 46 -17.59 5.28 -5.54
C PHE A 46 -17.36 6.81 -5.56
N CYS A 47 -18.44 7.59 -5.57
CA CYS A 47 -18.42 9.05 -5.71
C CYS A 47 -18.17 9.79 -4.38
N ARG A 48 -17.80 9.09 -3.30
CA ARG A 48 -17.76 9.65 -1.93
C ARG A 48 -16.43 10.28 -1.50
N ALA A 49 -15.44 10.39 -2.38
CA ALA A 49 -14.20 11.15 -2.13
C ALA A 49 -14.19 12.52 -2.81
N THR A 50 -15.33 13.18 -2.86
CA THR A 50 -15.36 14.60 -3.25
C THR A 50 -14.76 15.42 -2.12
N ASP A 51 -13.75 16.24 -2.44
CA ASP A 51 -13.04 17.09 -1.49
C ASP A 51 -14.01 17.85 -0.59
N GLN A 52 -13.92 17.59 0.71
CA GLN A 52 -14.65 18.39 1.69
C GLN A 52 -14.00 19.77 1.75
N LYS A 53 -14.79 20.83 1.53
CA LYS A 53 -14.33 22.24 1.61
C LYS A 53 -13.78 22.65 3.00
N ARG A 54 -13.90 21.78 4.02
CA ARG A 54 -13.46 22.00 5.40
C ARG A 54 -13.22 20.67 6.10
N GLY A 55 -12.14 20.56 6.87
CA GLY A 55 -11.77 19.35 7.61
C GLY A 55 -10.67 18.53 6.94
N ARG A 56 -10.37 17.36 7.49
CA ARG A 56 -9.43 16.40 6.87
C ARG A 56 -10.12 15.79 5.64
N PRO A 57 -9.49 15.79 4.46
CA PRO A 57 -10.05 15.13 3.29
C PRO A 57 -10.30 13.64 3.58
N PRO A 58 -11.37 13.05 3.02
CA PRO A 58 -11.62 11.63 3.15
C PRO A 58 -10.49 10.81 2.48
N TYR A 59 -10.28 9.58 2.94
CA TYR A 59 -9.41 8.63 2.23
C TYR A 59 -9.93 8.37 0.83
N HIS A 60 -9.02 8.13 -0.12
CA HIS A 60 -9.39 7.82 -1.49
C HIS A 60 -10.11 6.45 -1.54
N PRO A 61 -11.19 6.31 -2.34
CA PRO A 61 -11.99 5.08 -2.36
C PRO A 61 -11.20 3.87 -2.86
N ALA A 62 -10.19 4.10 -3.71
CA ALA A 62 -9.29 3.03 -4.17
C ALA A 62 -8.57 2.41 -2.97
N ASP A 63 -8.01 3.21 -2.08
CA ASP A 63 -7.18 2.71 -0.97
C ASP A 63 -8.05 1.97 0.05
N LEU A 64 -9.25 2.49 0.31
CA LEU A 64 -10.24 1.80 1.14
C LEU A 64 -10.68 0.46 0.53
N LEU A 65 -10.87 0.40 -0.79
CA LEU A 65 -11.22 -0.83 -1.49
C LEU A 65 -10.08 -1.84 -1.45
N LYS A 66 -8.84 -1.40 -1.67
CA LYS A 66 -7.67 -2.26 -1.60
C LYS A 66 -7.49 -2.85 -0.19
N LEU A 67 -7.64 -2.02 0.85
CA LEU A 67 -7.60 -2.47 2.25
C LEU A 67 -8.70 -3.49 2.57
N TYR A 68 -9.92 -3.25 2.05
CA TYR A 68 -11.04 -4.18 2.23
C TYR A 68 -10.77 -5.54 1.58
N LEU A 69 -10.28 -5.55 0.35
CA LEU A 69 -9.92 -6.77 -0.37
C LEU A 69 -8.79 -7.53 0.33
N TYR A 70 -7.78 -6.82 0.83
CA TYR A 70 -6.69 -7.40 1.59
C TYR A 70 -7.20 -8.12 2.85
N GLY A 71 -8.04 -7.45 3.64
CA GLY A 71 -8.62 -8.07 4.84
C GLY A 71 -9.53 -9.25 4.52
N TYR A 72 -10.27 -9.17 3.41
CA TYR A 72 -11.10 -10.28 2.96
C TYR A 72 -10.27 -11.52 2.59
N LEU A 73 -9.20 -11.34 1.80
CA LEU A 73 -8.32 -12.43 1.35
C LEU A 73 -7.54 -13.07 2.50
N ASN A 74 -7.17 -12.28 3.51
CA ASN A 74 -6.46 -12.77 4.70
C ASN A 74 -7.41 -13.22 5.84
N HIS A 75 -8.72 -13.27 5.58
CA HIS A 75 -9.75 -13.63 6.57
C HIS A 75 -9.74 -12.75 7.85
N ILE A 76 -9.23 -11.53 7.76
CA ILE A 76 -9.17 -10.58 8.87
C ILE A 76 -10.45 -9.74 8.89
N ARG A 77 -11.33 -10.03 9.85
CA ARG A 77 -12.62 -9.32 9.99
C ARG A 77 -12.58 -8.15 10.97
N SER A 78 -11.56 -8.08 11.83
CA SER A 78 -11.42 -7.02 12.84
C SER A 78 -10.62 -5.85 12.27
N SER A 79 -11.19 -4.65 12.32
CA SER A 79 -10.51 -3.42 11.89
C SER A 79 -9.21 -3.17 12.64
N ARG A 80 -9.16 -3.47 13.95
CA ARG A 80 -7.93 -3.35 14.75
C ARG A 80 -6.85 -4.34 14.33
N ARG A 81 -7.25 -5.56 13.97
CA ARG A 81 -6.30 -6.57 13.45
C ARG A 81 -5.79 -6.17 12.07
N LEU A 82 -6.65 -5.60 11.23
CA LEU A 82 -6.26 -5.03 9.93
C LEU A 82 -5.23 -3.91 10.08
N GLU A 83 -5.46 -2.99 11.01
CA GLU A 83 -4.51 -1.91 11.33
C GLU A 83 -3.16 -2.45 11.81
N THR A 84 -3.16 -3.52 12.63
CA THR A 84 -1.92 -4.14 13.13
C THR A 84 -1.14 -4.79 12.00
N GLU A 85 -1.82 -5.49 11.10
CA GLU A 85 -1.20 -6.17 9.95
C GLU A 85 -0.63 -5.17 8.94
N GLU A 86 -1.37 -4.09 8.65
CA GLU A 86 -0.92 -3.02 7.75
C GLU A 86 0.33 -2.31 8.28
N ARG A 87 0.47 -2.23 9.61
CA ARG A 87 1.65 -1.67 10.27
C ARG A 87 2.87 -2.59 10.21
N GLN A 88 2.67 -3.90 10.05
CA GLN A 88 3.78 -4.86 9.91
C GLN A 88 4.23 -4.94 8.46
N GLU A 89 3.28 -4.99 7.53
CA GLU A 89 3.53 -5.05 6.08
C GLU A 89 3.76 -3.65 5.45
N SER A 90 3.90 -2.63 6.31
CA SER A 90 4.19 -1.22 6.07
C SER A 90 4.23 -0.77 4.60
N SER A 91 3.32 0.17 4.25
CA SER A 91 3.30 1.02 3.03
C SER A 91 2.57 0.51 1.79
N ILE A 92 1.68 -0.45 1.95
CA ILE A 92 0.97 -1.07 0.82
C ILE A 92 -0.08 -0.16 0.15
N PHE A 93 -0.75 0.72 0.90
CA PHE A 93 -1.91 1.49 0.38
C PHE A 93 -1.82 3.00 0.59
N LEU A 94 -0.71 3.54 1.12
CA LEU A 94 -0.58 4.96 1.47
C LEU A 94 0.35 5.76 0.54
N ALA A 95 0.87 5.15 -0.54
CA ALA A 95 1.76 5.81 -1.50
C ALA A 95 1.05 6.32 -2.77
N GLY A 96 -0.28 6.29 -2.83
CA GLY A 96 -1.10 6.75 -3.96
C GLY A 96 -1.83 8.05 -3.68
#